data_AF-A0A350XA58-F1
#
_entry.id   AF-A0A350XA58-F1
#
_cell.length_a   1.000
_cell.length_b   1.000
_cell.length_c   1.000
_cell.angle_alpha   90.00
_cell.angle_beta   90.00
_cell.angle_gamma   90.00
#
_symmetry.space_group_name_H-M   'P 1'
#
loop_
_entity.id
_entity.type
_entity.pdbx_description
1 polymer ?
#
loop_
_entity_poly.entity_id
_entity_poly.type
_entity_poly.pdbx_seq_one_letter_code
_entity_poly.pdbx_strand_id
1 'polypeptide(L)' 'MERAIENLQQSINLNPDKCCNLAKTDSDFDSIRQEERFQVLIQN' A
#
# COMPACT_ATOMS: atom_id res chain seq x y z
N MET A 1 8.77 -4.43 -7.79
CA MET A 1 7.41 -3.88 -7.60
C MET A 1 6.51 -4.89 -6.91
N GLU A 2 6.38 -6.13 -7.40
CA GLU A 2 5.52 -7.16 -6.78
C GLU A 2 5.75 -7.40 -5.27
N ARG A 3 7.02 -7.47 -4.82
CA ARG A 3 7.34 -7.61 -3.38
C ARG A 3 6.90 -6.42 -2.52
N ALA A 4 6.80 -5.21 -3.07
CA ALA A 4 6.40 -4.02 -2.32
C ALA A 4 4.89 -4.08 -1.99
N ILE A 5 4.09 -4.51 -2.96
CA ILE A 5 2.64 -4.72 -2.82
C ILE A 5 2.36 -5.86 -1.81
N GLU A 6 3.10 -6.96 -1.90
CA GLU A 6 2.97 -8.09 -0.96
C GLU A 6 3.31 -7.69 0.49
N ASN A 7 4.43 -6.98 0.68
CA ASN A 7 4.84 -6.50 2.00
C ASN A 7 3.85 -5.46 2.56
N LEU A 8 3.29 -4.60 1.71
CA LEU A 8 2.27 -3.64 2.11
C LEU A 8 0.99 -4.37 2.55
N GLN A 9 0.53 -5.38 1.82
CA GLN A 9 -0.63 -6.17 2.20
C GLN A 9 -0.45 -6.85 3.57
N GLN A 10 0.73 -7.40 3.86
CA GLN A 10 1.02 -7.98 5.18
C GLN A 10 0.99 -6.91 6.28
N SER A 11 1.51 -5.72 6.00
CA SER A 11 1.50 -4.60 6.96
C SER A 11 0.08 -4.11 7.23
N ILE A 12 -0.74 -3.98 6.19
CA ILE A 12 -2.18 -3.64 6.30
C ILE A 12 -2.91 -4.67 7.15
N ASN A 13 -2.64 -5.97 6.98
CA ASN A 13 -3.26 -7.01 7.81
C ASN A 13 -2.95 -6.89 9.31
N LEU A 14 -1.82 -6.25 9.67
CA LEU A 14 -1.43 -6.03 11.06
C LEU A 14 -1.99 -4.71 11.63
N ASN A 15 -2.05 -3.65 10.82
CA ASN A 15 -2.61 -2.36 11.23
C ASN A 15 -3.19 -1.61 10.02
N PRO A 16 -4.45 -1.90 9.65
CA PRO A 16 -5.03 -1.42 8.40
C PRO A 16 -5.05 0.10 8.32
N ASP A 17 -5.61 0.77 9.32
CA ASP A 17 -5.78 2.23 9.31
C ASP A 17 -4.46 2.97 9.22
N LYS A 18 -3.46 2.55 10.01
CA LYS A 18 -2.15 3.21 10.00
C LYS A 18 -1.42 2.97 8.69
N CYS A 19 -1.41 1.74 8.21
CA CYS A 19 -0.67 1.37 7.00
C CYS A 19 -1.32 1.97 5.75
N CYS A 20 -2.64 1.93 5.60
CA CYS A 20 -3.34 2.54 4.46
C CYS A 20 -3.15 4.06 4.44
N ASN A 21 -3.19 4.75 5.59
CA ASN A 21 -3.00 6.20 5.64
C ASN A 21 -1.56 6.62 5.30
N LEU A 22 -0.55 5.86 5.76
CA LEU A 22 0.84 6.12 5.40
C LEU A 22 1.09 5.83 3.91
N ALA A 23 0.64 4.69 3.41
CA ALA A 23 0.87 4.28 2.03
C ALA A 23 0.27 5.24 0.98
N LYS A 24 -0.79 5.98 1.34
CA LYS A 24 -1.41 6.99 0.47
C LYS A 24 -0.50 8.19 0.18
N THR A 25 0.41 8.53 1.08
CA THR A 25 1.23 9.75 1.00
C THR A 25 2.73 9.48 0.99
N ASP A 26 3.15 8.25 1.27
CA ASP A 26 4.56 7.86 1.26
C ASP A 26 5.15 7.86 -0.17
N SER A 27 6.27 8.57 -0.32
CA SER A 27 6.97 8.75 -1.60
C SER A 27 7.60 7.45 -2.12
N ASP A 28 7.90 6.48 -1.25
CA ASP A 28 8.46 5.19 -1.67
C ASP A 28 7.48 4.44 -2.59
N PHE A 29 6.19 4.75 -2.48
CA PHE A 29 5.15 4.17 -3.31
C PHE A 29 4.79 5.00 -4.54
N ASP A 30 5.39 6.17 -4.79
CA ASP A 30 5.02 7.03 -5.92
C ASP A 30 5.04 6.30 -7.27
N SER A 31 6.05 5.42 -7.45
CA SER A 31 6.21 4.62 -8.68
C SER A 31 5.14 3.54 -8.88
N ILE A 32 4.50 3.07 -7.80
CA ILE A 32 3.48 2.01 -7.84
C ILE A 32 2.08 2.51 -7.45
N ARG A 33 1.95 3.78 -7.06
CA ARG A 33 0.70 4.34 -6.53
C ARG A 33 -0.43 4.25 -7.54
N GLN A 34 -0.14 4.36 -8.83
CA GLN A 34 -1.14 4.27 -9.90
C GLN A 34 -1.46 2.83 -10.32
N GLU A 35 -0.78 1.82 -9.77
CA GLU A 35 -1.12 0.43 -10.05
C GLU A 35 -2.45 0.05 -9.41
N GLU A 36 -3.32 -0.61 -10.19
CA GLU A 36 -4.65 -1.03 -9.74
C GLU A 36 -4.59 -1.86 -8.45
N ARG A 37 -3.67 -2.82 -8.39
CA ARG A 37 -3.46 -3.68 -7.20
C ARG A 37 -3.10 -2.86 -5.97
N PHE A 38 -2.34 -1.77 -6.12
CA PHE A 38 -1.97 -0.88 -5.00
C PHE A 38 -3.17 -0.03 -4.55
N GLN A 39 -3.94 0.50 -5.49
CA GLN A 39 -5.13 1.30 -5.18
C GLN A 39 -6.19 0.49 -4.43
N VAL A 40 -6.43 -0.77 -4.83
CA VAL A 40 -7.34 -1.68 -4.13
C VAL A 40 -6.88 -1.93 -2.69
N LEU A 41 -5.57 -2.06 -2.45
CA LEU A 41 -5.02 -2.30 -1.10
C LEU A 41 -5.27 -1.13 -0.15
N ILE A 42 -5.10 0.11 -0.61
CA ILE A 42 -5.18 1.30 0.26
C ILE A 42 -6.61 1.87 0.39
N GLN A 43 -7.57 1.34 -0.37
CA GLN A 43 -8.99 1.71 -0.32
C GLN A 43 -9.84 0.78 0.56
N ASN A 44 -9.35 -0.43 0.86
CA ASN A 44 -9.89 -1.28 1.94
C ASN A 44 -9.53 -0.73 3.32
#